data_AF-A0A133UBX7-F1
#
_entry.id   AF-A0A133UBX7-F1
#
_cell.length_a   1.000
_cell.length_b   1.000
_cell.length_c   1.000
_cell.angle_alpha   90.00
_cell.angle_beta   90.00
_cell.angle_gamma   90.00
#
_symmetry.space_group_name_H-M   'P 1'
#
loop_
_entity.id
_entity.type
_entity.pdbx_description
1 polymer ?
#
loop_
_entity_poly.entity_id
_entity_poly.type
_entity_poly.pdbx_seq_one_letter_code
_entity_poly.pdbx_strand_id
1 'polypeptide(L)'
;MITVSRWRISKGQAVDLQRWALEESGVKKFLDSLPELPKKGEIKPGLYVSYEIDEEELDGGVDWPDGGVAWVYAVLQGGRKEYVGEVRAYNWETIWLCTSEHDEVDSAEGWWRCIEEDYESLRENNMK
;
A
#
# COMPACT_ATOMS: atom_id res chain seq x y z
N MET A 1 13.49 6.21 30.96
CA MET A 1 13.19 7.27 29.97
C MET A 1 11.81 7.00 29.43
N ILE A 2 10.85 7.90 29.64
CA ILE A 2 9.53 7.80 29.00
C ILE A 2 9.71 8.46 27.64
N THR A 3 9.81 7.67 26.57
CA THR A 3 9.73 8.16 25.21
C THR A 3 8.31 8.70 25.05
N VAL A 4 8.15 10.02 25.02
CA VAL A 4 6.86 10.64 24.74
C VAL A 4 6.66 10.56 23.24
N SER A 5 5.98 9.49 22.80
CA SER A 5 5.41 9.34 21.47
C SER A 5 4.65 10.60 21.09
N ARG A 6 5.12 11.35 20.09
CA ARG A 6 4.53 12.66 19.72
C ARG A 6 3.17 12.53 19.02
N TRP A 7 2.86 11.36 18.47
CA TRP A 7 1.63 11.12 17.71
C TRP A 7 1.12 9.71 18.01
N ARG A 8 -0.12 9.61 18.50
CA ARG A 8 -0.86 8.34 18.63
C ARG A 8 -2.14 8.50 17.83
N ILE A 9 -2.30 7.72 16.78
CA ILE A 9 -3.56 7.63 16.06
C ILE A 9 -4.29 6.37 16.54
N SER A 10 -5.56 6.51 16.91
CA SER A 10 -6.37 5.33 17.19
C SER A 10 -6.60 4.53 15.91
N LYS A 11 -6.90 3.23 16.04
CA LYS A 11 -7.28 2.38 14.90
C LYS A 11 -8.42 2.98 14.07
N GLY A 12 -9.41 3.60 14.72
CA GLY A 12 -10.51 4.28 14.03
C GLY A 12 -10.04 5.46 13.18
N GLN A 13 -9.14 6.28 13.74
CA GLN A 13 -8.52 7.38 13.00
C GLN A 13 -7.65 6.90 11.83
N ALA A 14 -6.94 5.78 11.98
CA ALA A 14 -6.17 5.19 10.89
C ALA A 14 -7.08 4.72 9.74
N VAL A 15 -8.24 4.14 10.04
CA VAL A 15 -9.26 3.79 9.03
C VAL A 15 -9.82 5.03 8.33
N ASP A 16 -10.08 6.10 9.07
CA ASP A 16 -10.57 7.36 8.50
C ASP A 16 -9.51 8.04 7.62
N LEU A 17 -8.24 8.00 8.02
CA LEU A 17 -7.10 8.48 7.23
C LEU A 17 -6.95 7.65 5.95
N GLN A 18 -7.01 6.32 6.06
CA GLN A 18 -6.95 5.41 4.92
C GLN A 18 -8.05 5.73 3.91
N ARG A 19 -9.30 5.88 4.35
CA ARG A 19 -10.42 6.21 3.47
C ARG A 19 -10.22 7.55 2.76
N TRP A 20 -9.87 8.59 3.52
CA TRP A 20 -9.59 9.91 2.97
C TRP A 20 -8.49 9.86 1.91
N ALA A 21 -7.37 9.18 2.19
CA ALA A 21 -6.24 9.12 1.29
C ALA A 21 -6.57 8.38 -0.01
N LEU A 22 -7.32 7.28 0.06
CA LEU A 22 -7.79 6.56 -1.12
C LEU A 22 -8.70 7.41 -2.02
N GLU A 23 -9.57 8.22 -1.42
CA GLU A 23 -10.48 9.11 -2.14
C GLU A 23 -9.74 10.30 -2.76
N GLU A 24 -8.97 11.05 -1.97
CA GLU A 24 -8.29 12.26 -2.44
C GLU A 24 -7.16 11.99 -3.43
N SER A 25 -6.45 10.88 -3.28
CA SER A 25 -5.43 10.49 -4.26
C SER A 25 -6.01 10.09 -5.62
N GLY A 26 -7.29 9.70 -5.68
CA GLY A 26 -7.91 9.15 -6.88
C GLY A 26 -7.50 7.71 -7.21
N VAL A 27 -6.70 7.04 -6.37
CA VAL A 27 -6.25 5.66 -6.60
C VAL A 27 -7.33 4.62 -6.36
N LYS A 28 -8.39 4.97 -5.61
CA LYS A 28 -9.49 4.05 -5.26
C LYS A 28 -10.07 3.33 -6.49
N LYS A 29 -10.22 4.03 -7.63
CA LYS A 29 -10.76 3.45 -8.86
C LYS A 29 -9.93 2.29 -9.42
N PHE A 30 -8.62 2.31 -9.20
CA PHE A 30 -7.72 1.24 -9.62
C PHE A 30 -7.75 0.10 -8.62
N LEU A 31 -7.66 0.43 -7.32
CA LEU A 31 -7.64 -0.56 -6.26
C LEU A 31 -8.96 -1.33 -6.09
N ASP A 32 -10.10 -0.69 -6.33
CA ASP A 32 -11.43 -1.35 -6.30
C ASP A 32 -11.55 -2.51 -7.31
N SER A 33 -10.69 -2.52 -8.34
CA SER A 33 -10.65 -3.60 -9.34
C SER A 33 -9.80 -4.81 -8.91
N LEU A 34 -8.99 -4.65 -7.85
CA LEU A 34 -8.09 -5.68 -7.37
C LEU A 34 -8.74 -6.54 -6.29
N PRO A 35 -8.47 -7.87 -6.27
CA PRO A 35 -8.78 -8.69 -5.12
C PRO A 35 -7.92 -8.31 -3.90
N GLU A 36 -8.51 -8.40 -2.71
CA GLU A 36 -7.74 -8.31 -1.47
C GLU A 36 -6.78 -9.49 -1.33
N LEU A 37 -5.58 -9.23 -0.82
CA LEU A 37 -4.54 -10.24 -0.62
C LEU A 37 -4.99 -11.29 0.41
N PRO A 38 -5.10 -12.58 0.03
CA PRO A 38 -5.53 -13.60 0.98
C PRO A 38 -4.50 -13.82 2.10
N LYS A 39 -4.99 -13.90 3.34
CA LYS A 39 -4.15 -14.22 4.52
C LYS A 39 -3.74 -15.69 4.59
N LYS A 40 -4.49 -16.60 3.95
CA LYS A 40 -4.26 -18.05 3.97
C LYS A 40 -4.70 -18.68 2.64
N GLY A 41 -4.11 -19.82 2.31
CA GLY A 41 -4.47 -20.64 1.15
C GLY A 41 -3.57 -20.42 -0.07
N GLU A 42 -3.89 -21.14 -1.14
CA GLU A 42 -3.22 -21.01 -2.43
C GLU A 42 -3.70 -19.74 -3.14
N ILE A 43 -2.76 -18.92 -3.61
CA ILE A 43 -3.07 -17.63 -4.24
C ILE A 43 -2.69 -17.73 -5.72
N LYS A 44 -3.63 -17.38 -6.59
CA LYS A 44 -3.39 -17.39 -8.04
C LYS A 44 -2.51 -16.19 -8.42
N PRO A 45 -1.66 -16.32 -9.45
CA PRO A 45 -0.91 -15.19 -9.96
C PRO A 45 -1.82 -14.02 -10.36
N GLY A 46 -1.39 -12.79 -10.06
CA GLY A 46 -2.19 -11.58 -10.25
C GLY A 46 -1.73 -10.43 -9.35
N LEU A 47 -2.32 -9.26 -9.57
CA LEU A 47 -2.19 -8.13 -8.65
C LEU A 47 -3.21 -8.24 -7.52
N TYR A 48 -2.79 -7.89 -6.31
CA TYR A 48 -3.62 -7.90 -5.10
C TYR A 48 -3.34 -6.66 -4.28
N VAL A 49 -4.35 -6.23 -3.52
CA VAL A 49 -4.23 -5.10 -2.58
C VAL A 49 -4.33 -5.59 -1.14
N SER A 50 -3.54 -5.01 -0.24
CA SER A 50 -3.66 -5.17 1.20
C SER A 50 -3.99 -3.83 1.83
N TYR A 51 -5.03 -3.79 2.66
CA TYR A 51 -5.41 -2.62 3.47
C TYR A 51 -5.10 -2.84 4.96
N GLU A 52 -4.20 -3.78 5.26
CA GLU A 52 -3.88 -4.19 6.63
C GLU A 52 -3.15 -3.07 7.37
N ILE A 53 -3.85 -2.42 8.30
CA ILE A 53 -3.25 -1.43 9.19
C ILE A 53 -2.34 -2.16 10.19
N ASP A 54 -1.04 -1.81 10.19
CA ASP A 54 -0.09 -2.32 11.17
C ASP A 54 -0.39 -1.74 12.56
N GLU A 55 -0.75 -2.61 13.50
CA GLU A 55 -1.09 -2.19 14.86
C GLU A 55 0.14 -1.69 15.63
N GLU A 56 1.36 -2.09 15.25
CA GLU A 56 2.61 -1.60 15.87
C GLU A 56 2.85 -0.12 15.55
N GLU A 57 2.35 0.38 14.41
CA GLU A 57 2.43 1.79 14.02
C GLU A 57 1.41 2.68 14.75
N LEU A 58 0.34 2.10 15.30
CA LEU A 58 -0.73 2.84 15.98
C LEU A 58 -0.34 3.31 17.39
N ASP A 59 0.52 2.56 18.09
CA ASP A 59 0.80 2.77 19.52
C ASP A 59 1.85 3.87 19.83
N GLY A 60 2.29 4.58 18.79
CA GLY A 60 3.17 5.75 18.91
C GLY A 60 4.66 5.41 19.02
N GLY A 61 5.08 4.24 18.52
CA GLY A 61 6.50 3.88 18.43
C GLY A 61 7.25 4.55 17.28
N VAL A 62 6.54 5.16 16.34
CA VAL A 62 7.09 5.74 15.11
C VAL A 62 7.10 7.27 15.23
N ASP A 63 8.20 7.92 14.86
CA ASP A 63 8.30 9.38 14.78
C ASP A 63 7.33 9.99 13.74
N TRP A 64 6.72 9.14 12.90
CA TRP A 64 5.92 9.47 11.72
C TRP A 64 4.72 8.49 11.62
N PRO A 65 3.45 8.94 11.76
CA PRO A 65 2.27 8.14 11.46
C PRO A 65 2.08 8.07 9.96
N ASP A 66 2.85 7.21 9.34
CA ASP A 66 2.67 6.80 7.96
C ASP A 66 1.85 5.52 7.96
N GLY A 67 0.54 5.67 8.21
CA GLY A 67 -0.33 4.50 8.19
C GLY A 67 -0.41 4.04 6.75
N GLY A 68 0.31 2.99 6.38
CA GLY A 68 0.26 2.47 5.03
C GLY A 68 -1.20 2.24 4.64
N VAL A 69 -1.64 3.03 3.66
CA VAL A 69 -3.05 3.18 3.29
C VAL A 69 -3.45 1.95 2.49
N ALA A 70 -2.60 1.55 1.56
CA ALA A 70 -2.78 0.33 0.79
C ALA A 70 -1.42 -0.12 0.26
N TRP A 71 -1.15 -1.43 0.33
CA TRP A 71 -0.01 -2.04 -0.35
C TRP A 71 -0.50 -2.85 -1.53
N VAL A 72 0.20 -2.77 -2.64
CA VAL A 72 -0.06 -3.54 -3.85
C VAL A 72 1.04 -4.59 -4.01
N TYR A 73 0.62 -5.83 -4.19
CA TYR A 73 1.49 -6.97 -4.37
C TYR A 73 1.24 -7.66 -5.70
N ALA A 74 2.32 -8.01 -6.38
CA ALA A 74 2.35 -8.96 -7.48
C ALA A 74 2.50 -10.37 -6.92
N VAL A 75 1.49 -11.21 -7.14
CA VAL A 75 1.59 -12.65 -6.88
C VAL A 75 2.04 -13.35 -8.15
N LEU A 76 3.14 -14.09 -8.08
CA LEU A 76 3.76 -14.81 -9.19
C LEU A 76 3.47 -16.32 -9.10
N GLN A 77 3.99 -17.11 -10.06
CA GLN A 77 3.84 -18.56 -10.00
C GLN A 77 4.47 -19.13 -8.73
N GLY A 78 3.83 -20.16 -8.16
CA GLY A 78 4.23 -20.74 -6.88
C GLY A 78 3.85 -19.89 -5.66
N GLY A 79 3.07 -18.81 -5.82
CA GLY A 79 2.54 -18.01 -4.73
C GLY A 79 3.52 -17.00 -4.12
N ARG A 80 4.67 -16.77 -4.78
CA ARG A 80 5.64 -15.72 -4.38
C ARG A 80 4.98 -14.35 -4.51
N LYS A 81 5.11 -13.52 -3.48
CA LYS A 81 4.55 -12.17 -3.41
C LYS A 81 5.69 -11.17 -3.53
N GLU A 82 5.60 -10.27 -4.48
CA GLU A 82 6.52 -9.15 -4.67
C GLU A 82 5.77 -7.85 -4.39
N TYR A 83 6.38 -6.96 -3.64
CA TYR A 83 5.88 -5.60 -3.44
C TYR A 83 6.09 -4.80 -4.73
N VAL A 84 5.07 -4.06 -5.17
CA VAL A 84 5.14 -3.24 -6.39
C VAL A 84 4.74 -1.77 -6.16
N GLY A 85 4.04 -1.48 -5.07
CA GLY A 85 3.75 -0.10 -4.69
C GLY A 85 2.87 0.00 -3.47
N GLU A 86 2.74 1.21 -2.95
CA GLU A 86 1.87 1.54 -1.83
C GLU A 86 1.32 2.95 -1.94
N VAL A 87 0.24 3.17 -1.22
CA VAL A 87 -0.29 4.49 -0.92
C VAL A 87 0.04 4.74 0.55
N ARG A 88 0.60 5.91 0.81
CA ARG A 88 1.00 6.37 2.14
C ARG A 88 0.33 7.68 2.43
N ALA A 89 0.00 7.94 3.69
CA ALA A 89 -0.65 9.19 4.05
C ALA A 89 -0.25 9.65 5.45
N TYR A 90 -0.17 10.96 5.59
CA TYR A 90 0.17 11.63 6.83
C TYR A 90 -0.86 12.73 7.14
N ASN A 91 -1.42 12.64 8.36
CA ASN A 91 -2.18 13.69 9.04
C ASN A 91 -3.28 14.39 8.21
N TRP A 92 -3.92 13.71 7.25
CA TRP A 92 -4.88 14.32 6.33
C TRP A 92 -4.34 15.50 5.52
N GLU A 93 -3.01 15.60 5.38
CA GLU A 93 -2.32 16.72 4.74
C GLU A 93 -1.53 16.27 3.51
N THR A 94 -0.95 15.08 3.56
CA THR A 94 -0.04 14.60 2.52
C THR A 94 -0.32 13.16 2.18
N ILE A 95 -0.22 12.85 0.90
CA ILE A 95 -0.35 11.51 0.34
C ILE A 95 0.87 11.27 -0.52
N TRP A 96 1.50 10.12 -0.35
CA TRP A 96 2.57 9.65 -1.25
C TRP A 96 2.09 8.42 -2.00
N LEU A 97 2.35 8.44 -3.31
CA LEU A 97 2.11 7.33 -4.21
C LEU A 97 3.47 6.70 -4.50
N CYS A 98 3.81 5.62 -3.80
CA CYS A 98 5.14 5.02 -3.88
C CYS A 98 5.10 3.75 -4.73
N THR A 99 6.19 3.47 -5.43
CA THR A 99 6.41 2.22 -6.17
C THR A 99 7.62 1.49 -5.59
N SER A 100 8.04 0.39 -6.21
CA SER A 100 9.30 -0.26 -5.86
C SER A 100 10.54 0.59 -6.16
N GLU A 101 10.44 1.56 -7.08
CA GLU A 101 11.55 2.38 -7.59
C GLU A 101 11.45 3.87 -7.23
N HIS A 102 10.26 4.35 -6.88
CA HIS A 102 9.98 5.76 -6.64
C HIS A 102 9.27 5.98 -5.31
N ASP A 103 9.82 6.88 -4.49
CA ASP A 103 9.21 7.28 -3.22
C ASP A 103 7.98 8.19 -3.40
N GLU A 104 7.79 8.79 -4.58
CA GLU A 104 6.64 9.63 -4.88
C GLU A 104 6.39 9.71 -6.39
N VAL A 105 5.14 9.46 -6.79
CA VAL A 105 4.66 9.61 -8.16
C VAL A 105 3.55 10.65 -8.19
N ASP A 106 3.65 11.62 -9.10
CA ASP A 106 2.82 12.83 -9.10
C ASP A 106 1.32 12.63 -9.42
N SER A 107 0.91 11.43 -9.84
CA SER A 107 -0.48 11.15 -10.23
C SER A 107 -0.88 9.69 -10.04
N ALA A 108 -2.16 9.46 -9.76
CA ALA A 108 -2.72 8.12 -9.63
C ALA A 108 -2.59 7.30 -10.92
N GLU A 109 -2.80 7.92 -12.09
CA GLU A 109 -2.61 7.26 -13.39
C GLU A 109 -1.16 6.87 -13.63
N GLY A 110 -0.22 7.77 -13.31
CA GLY A 110 1.21 7.49 -13.44
C GLY A 110 1.64 6.37 -12.51
N TRP A 111 1.20 6.42 -11.26
CA TRP A 111 1.47 5.41 -10.24
C TRP A 111 0.92 4.04 -10.65
N TRP A 112 -0.32 3.98 -11.12
CA TRP A 112 -0.94 2.73 -11.58
C TRP A 112 -0.19 2.14 -12.78
N ARG A 113 0.20 2.97 -13.74
CA ARG A 113 0.98 2.51 -14.89
C ARG A 113 2.31 1.89 -14.47
N CYS A 114 3.02 2.50 -13.51
CA CYS A 114 4.26 1.92 -12.98
C CYS A 114 4.01 0.55 -12.34
N ILE A 115 2.94 0.38 -11.58
CA ILE A 115 2.56 -0.92 -10.99
C ILE A 115 2.28 -1.97 -12.06
N GLU A 116 1.57 -1.61 -13.13
CA GLU A 116 1.30 -2.53 -14.25
C GLU A 116 2.60 -2.92 -14.97
N GLU A 117 3.49 -1.96 -15.25
CA GLU A 117 4.79 -2.18 -15.88
C GLU A 117 5.71 -3.08 -15.02
N ASP A 118 5.74 -2.85 -13.70
CA ASP A 118 6.48 -3.69 -12.74
C ASP A 118 5.94 -5.12 -12.72
N TYR A 119 4.61 -5.29 -12.65
CA TYR A 119 3.99 -6.60 -12.65
C TYR A 119 4.25 -7.39 -13.93
N GLU A 120 4.12 -6.74 -15.09
CA GLU A 120 4.41 -7.35 -16.38
C GLU A 120 5.88 -7.79 -16.47
N SER A 121 6.81 -6.93 -16.07
CA SER A 121 8.25 -7.24 -16.01
C SER A 121 8.55 -8.42 -15.09
N LEU A 122 7.93 -8.47 -13.91
CA LEU A 122 8.08 -9.58 -12.96
C LEU A 122 7.50 -10.88 -13.53
N ARG A 123 6.34 -10.81 -14.19
CA ARG A 123 5.68 -11.98 -14.79
C ARG A 123 6.54 -12.59 -15.89
N GLU A 124 7.08 -11.78 -16.79
CA GLU A 124 7.96 -12.25 -17.87
C GLU A 124 9.24 -12.92 -17.35
N ASN A 125 9.84 -12.34 -16.31
CA ASN A 125 11.06 -12.89 -15.71
C ASN A 125 10.81 -14.16 -14.88
N ASN A 126 9.60 -14.35 -14.36
CA ASN A 126 9.21 -15.56 -13.61
C ASN A 126 8.80 -16.73 -14.51
N MET A 127 8.51 -16.47 -15.81
CA MET A 127 8.20 -17.49 -16.81
C MET A 127 9.44 -18.06 -17.54
N LYS A 128 10.62 -17.51 -17.27
CA LYS A 128 11.92 -18.04 -17.75
C LYS A 128 12.49 -19.03 -16.74
#